data_AF-A0A7J6PEV5-F1
#
_entry.id   AF-A0A7J6PEV5-F1
#
_cell.length_a   1.000
_cell.length_b   1.000
_cell.length_c   1.000
_cell.angle_alpha   90.00
_cell.angle_beta   90.00
_cell.angle_gamma   90.00
#
_symmetry.space_group_name_H-M   'P 1'
#
loop_
_entity.id
_entity.type
_entity.pdbx_description
1 polymer ?
#
loop_
_entity_poly.entity_id
_entity_poly.type
_entity_poly.pdbx_seq_one_letter_code
_entity_poly.pdbx_strand_id
1 'polypeptide(L)'
;MSAVTEKIVKAPGRALTELEQNVARAMTEIEASNIEMKVLLKGIVFASAKEVEVKADRKAIVVFFPARVWKAVQKVQGRLIHEL
;
A
#
# COMPACT_ATOMS: atom_id res chain seq x y z
N MET A 1 19.00 -3.45 0.97
CA MET A 1 17.64 -3.96 0.76
C MET A 1 16.75 -2.73 0.59
N SER A 2 16.12 -2.57 -0.56
CA SER A 2 15.32 -1.37 -0.87
C SER A 2 14.08 -1.33 0.02
N ALA A 3 13.80 -0.19 0.66
CA ALA A 3 12.63 -0.01 1.54
C ALA A 3 11.30 -0.40 0.87
N VAL A 4 11.25 -0.36 -0.47
CA VAL A 4 10.13 -0.82 -1.32
C VAL A 4 9.74 -2.28 -1.04
N THR A 5 10.69 -3.17 -0.77
CA THR A 5 10.41 -4.60 -0.50
C THR A 5 9.85 -4.87 0.89
N GLU A 6 9.94 -3.92 1.83
CA GLU A 6 9.45 -4.11 3.21
C GLU A 6 7.93 -3.92 3.33
N LYS A 7 7.32 -3.19 2.39
CA LYS A 7 5.89 -2.85 2.41
C LYS A 7 4.98 -3.84 1.73
N ILE A 8 5.55 -4.82 1.04
CA ILE A 8 4.82 -5.81 0.26
C ILE A 8 5.16 -7.22 0.72
N VAL A 9 4.13 -8.00 1.04
CA VAL A 9 4.26 -9.42 1.39
C VAL A 9 3.59 -10.25 0.31
N LYS A 10 4.41 -10.84 -0.56
CA LYS A 10 3.96 -11.74 -1.61
C LYS A 10 4.28 -13.20 -1.29
N ALA A 11 3.52 -14.09 -1.92
CA ALA A 11 3.87 -15.51 -1.96
C ALA A 11 5.28 -15.70 -2.56
N PRO A 12 6.07 -16.67 -2.05
CA PRO A 12 7.43 -16.89 -2.50
C PRO A 12 7.48 -17.15 -4.02
N GLY A 13 8.44 -16.53 -4.70
CA GLY A 13 8.69 -16.71 -6.13
C GLY A 13 7.97 -15.75 -7.08
N ARG A 14 7.20 -14.78 -6.58
CA ARG A 14 6.49 -13.80 -7.44
C ARG A 14 7.18 -12.44 -7.43
N ALA A 15 7.60 -11.97 -8.61
CA ALA A 15 8.15 -10.63 -8.80
C ALA A 15 7.10 -9.53 -8.54
N LEU A 16 7.59 -8.34 -8.21
CA LEU A 16 6.79 -7.12 -8.03
C LEU A 16 6.45 -6.51 -9.39
N THR A 17 5.17 -6.26 -9.63
CA THR A 17 4.75 -5.50 -10.82
C THR A 17 5.09 -4.03 -10.64
N GLU A 18 5.18 -3.26 -11.74
CA GLU A 18 5.46 -1.82 -11.67
C GLU A 18 4.43 -1.07 -10.83
N LEU A 19 3.14 -1.42 -10.96
CA LEU A 19 2.06 -0.85 -10.15
C LEU A 19 2.31 -1.07 -8.64
N GLU A 20 2.68 -2.28 -8.24
CA GLU A 20 2.95 -2.59 -6.84
C GLU A 20 4.22 -1.90 -6.34
N GLN A 21 5.25 -1.76 -7.18
CA GLN A 21 6.44 -0.99 -6.83
C GLN A 21 6.10 0.47 -6.60
N ASN A 22 5.24 1.06 -7.44
CA ASN A 22 4.79 2.44 -7.30
C ASN A 22 3.98 2.63 -6.00
N VAL A 23 3.05 1.72 -5.71
CA VAL A 23 2.27 1.75 -4.45
C VAL A 23 3.20 1.59 -3.24
N ALA A 24 4.18 0.68 -3.29
CA ALA A 24 5.15 0.50 -2.20
C ALA A 24 6.04 1.73 -1.98
N ARG A 25 6.45 2.42 -3.05
CA ARG A 25 7.19 3.68 -2.97
C ARG A 25 6.34 4.77 -2.31
N ALA A 26 5.13 5.00 -2.81
CA ALA A 26 4.21 5.98 -2.24
C ALA A 26 3.95 5.73 -0.75
N MET A 27 3.70 4.48 -0.34
CA MET A 27 3.53 4.14 1.07
C MET A 27 4.77 4.44 1.91
N THR A 28 5.98 4.25 1.37
CA THR A 28 7.23 4.56 2.08
C THR A 28 7.44 6.06 2.22
N GLU A 29 7.07 6.83 1.19
CA GLU A 29 7.15 8.29 1.21
C GLU A 29 6.17 8.89 2.23
N ILE A 30 4.95 8.36 2.32
CA ILE A 30 3.95 8.76 3.33
C ILE A 30 4.43 8.43 4.75
N GLU A 31 5.18 7.34 4.95
CA GLU A 31 5.82 7.07 6.24
C GLU A 31 6.93 8.06 6.59
N ALA A 32 7.64 8.55 5.58
CA ALA A 32 8.70 9.53 5.77
C ALA A 32 8.17 10.95 5.97
N SER A 33 6.93 11.24 5.55
CA SER A 33 6.37 12.60 5.58
C SER A 33 6.06 13.10 6.99
N ASN A 34 5.63 12.24 7.91
CA ASN A 34 5.30 12.63 9.29
C ASN A 34 5.57 11.48 10.29
N ILE A 35 6.13 11.82 11.46
CA ILE A 35 6.38 10.91 12.60
C ILE A 35 5.10 10.18 13.03
N GLU A 36 3.96 10.87 13.05
CA GLU A 36 2.68 10.25 13.41
C GLU A 36 2.28 9.16 12.39
N MET A 37 2.40 9.47 11.10
CA MET A 37 2.12 8.51 10.01
C MET A 37 3.07 7.33 10.06
N LYS A 38 4.35 7.57 10.34
CA LYS A 38 5.34 6.51 10.56
C LYS A 38 4.92 5.53 11.66
N VAL A 39 4.35 6.03 12.76
CA VAL A 39 3.88 5.16 13.86
C VAL A 39 2.64 4.37 13.44
N LEU A 40 1.69 5.01 12.74
CA LEU A 40 0.44 4.37 12.30
C LEU A 40 0.64 3.32 11.21
N LEU A 41 1.59 3.56 10.30
CA LEU A 41 1.91 2.67 9.18
C LEU A 41 2.97 1.60 9.53
N LYS A 42 3.58 1.70 10.71
CA LYS A 42 4.54 0.73 11.21
C LYS A 42 3.91 -0.67 11.26
N GLY A 43 4.46 -1.59 10.47
CA GLY A 43 3.98 -2.97 10.37
C GLY A 43 2.75 -3.17 9.48
N ILE A 44 2.24 -2.12 8.84
CA ILE A 44 1.26 -2.26 7.75
C ILE A 44 2.00 -2.65 6.47
N VAL A 45 1.54 -3.74 5.88
CA VAL A 45 2.02 -4.30 4.62
C VAL A 45 0.83 -4.63 3.74
N PHE A 46 1.00 -4.54 2.43
CA PHE A 46 -0.01 -4.97 1.47
C PHE A 46 0.44 -6.24 0.73
N ALA A 47 -0.52 -6.99 0.19
CA ALA A 47 -0.30 -8.26 -0.49
C ALA A 47 -0.21 -8.11 -2.01
N SER A 48 -1.04 -7.23 -2.58
CA SER A 48 -1.04 -6.93 -4.02
C SER A 48 -1.78 -5.63 -4.29
N ALA A 49 -1.54 -5.04 -5.46
CA ALA A 49 -2.31 -3.92 -5.99
C ALA A 49 -2.79 -4.27 -7.40
N LYS A 50 -4.03 -3.88 -7.73
CA LYS A 50 -4.63 -4.11 -9.05
C LYS A 50 -5.32 -2.85 -9.54
N GLU A 51 -5.18 -2.57 -10.83
CA GLU A 51 -5.94 -1.53 -11.50
C GLU A 51 -7.27 -2.10 -11.98
N VAL A 52 -8.36 -1.35 -11.78
CA VAL A 52 -9.73 -1.74 -12.12
C VAL A 52 -10.41 -0.57 -12.82
N GLU A 53 -11.04 -0.84 -13.95
CA GLU A 53 -11.86 0.13 -14.65
C GLU A 53 -13.27 0.19 -14.03
N VAL A 54 -13.74 1.38 -13.68
CA VAL A 54 -15.02 1.57 -12.94
C VAL A 54 -16.11 2.12 -13.85
N LYS A 55 -15.77 3.08 -14.70
CA LYS A 55 -16.60 3.64 -15.78
C LYS A 55 -15.69 4.01 -16.95
N ALA A 56 -16.26 4.24 -18.14
CA ALA A 56 -15.58 4.40 -19.44
C ALA A 56 -14.55 5.56 -19.59
N ASP A 57 -13.98 6.06 -18.50
CA ASP A 57 -12.74 6.85 -18.47
C ASP A 57 -12.14 6.97 -17.05
N ARG A 58 -12.53 6.11 -16.11
CA ARG A 58 -12.11 6.18 -14.70
C ARG A 58 -11.52 4.86 -14.27
N LYS A 59 -10.24 4.90 -13.94
CA LYS A 59 -9.48 3.78 -13.36
C LYS A 59 -9.35 3.97 -11.86
N ALA A 60 -9.42 2.87 -11.13
CA ALA A 60 -9.22 2.82 -9.69
C ALA A 60 -8.14 1.80 -9.36
N ILE A 61 -7.37 2.07 -8.32
CA ILE A 61 -6.36 1.13 -7.81
C ILE A 61 -6.94 0.46 -6.56
N VAL A 62 -7.03 -0.87 -6.60
CA VAL A 62 -7.45 -1.71 -5.48
C VAL A 62 -6.21 -2.28 -4.82
N VAL A 63 -5.94 -1.89 -3.58
CA VAL A 63 -4.84 -2.41 -2.76
C VAL A 63 -5.38 -3.47 -1.80
N PHE A 64 -4.82 -4.69 -1.88
CA PHE A 64 -5.20 -5.82 -1.04
C PHE A 64 -4.30 -5.89 0.18
N PHE A 65 -4.90 -5.87 1.36
CA PHE A 65 -4.18 -6.02 2.63
C PHE A 65 -4.42 -7.41 3.25
N PRO A 66 -3.42 -8.02 3.91
CA PRO A 66 -3.63 -9.22 4.70
C PRO A 66 -4.67 -8.97 5.81
N ALA A 67 -5.55 -9.94 6.06
CA ALA A 67 -6.63 -9.80 7.06
C ALA A 67 -6.11 -9.44 8.47
N ARG A 68 -4.89 -9.87 8.80
CA ARG A 68 -4.22 -9.58 10.08
C ARG A 68 -4.04 -8.08 10.35
N VAL A 69 -3.74 -7.30 9.31
CA VAL A 69 -3.47 -5.85 9.45
C VAL A 69 -4.71 -4.99 9.18
N TRP A 70 -5.83 -5.59 8.79
CA TRP A 70 -7.03 -4.88 8.36
C TRP A 70 -7.56 -3.86 9.38
N LYS A 71 -7.59 -4.22 10.67
CA LYS A 71 -8.03 -3.29 11.73
C LYS A 71 -7.13 -2.05 11.84
N ALA A 72 -5.83 -2.19 11.58
CA ALA A 72 -4.90 -1.06 11.59
C ALA A 72 -5.10 -0.19 10.33
N VAL A 73 -5.25 -0.83 9.17
CA VAL A 73 -5.55 -0.16 7.90
C VAL A 73 -6.84 0.65 7.99
N GLN A 74 -7.92 0.09 8.53
CA GLN A 74 -9.20 0.81 8.69
C GLN A 74 -9.07 2.11 9.51
N LYS A 75 -8.21 2.13 10.54
CA LYS A 75 -8.00 3.34 11.35
C LYS A 75 -7.29 4.45 10.58
N VAL A 76 -6.36 4.09 9.70
CA VAL A 76 -5.56 5.04 8.92
C VAL A 76 -6.11 5.26 7.50
N GLN A 77 -7.12 4.50 7.10
CA GLN A 77 -7.63 4.44 5.72
C GLN A 77 -8.00 5.81 5.15
N GLY A 78 -8.68 6.66 5.93
CA GLY A 78 -9.04 8.00 5.48
C GLY A 78 -7.83 8.83 5.11
N ARG A 79 -6.78 8.80 5.94
CA ARG A 79 -5.52 9.52 5.68
C ARG A 79 -4.77 8.91 4.50
N LEU A 80 -4.71 7.57 4.41
CA LEU A 80 -4.08 6.88 3.30
C LEU A 80 -4.70 7.26 1.95
N ILE A 81 -6.03 7.36 1.86
CA ILE A 81 -6.71 7.73 0.61
C ILE A 81 -6.42 9.17 0.20
N HIS A 82 -6.18 10.07 1.14
CA HIS A 82 -5.85 11.47 0.84
C HIS A 82 -4.40 11.69 0.38
N GLU A 83 -3.49 10.80 0.80
CA GLU A 83 -2.05 10.93 0.56
C GLU A 83 -1.55 10.04 -0.60
N LEU A 84 -2.36 9.06 -1.05
CA LEU A 84 -2.11 8.18 -2.21
C LEU A 84 -2.66 8.78 -3.51
#